data_AF-A0A954LFZ5-F1
#
_entry.id   AF-A0A954LFZ5-F1
#
_cell.length_a   1.000
_cell.length_b   1.000
_cell.length_c   1.000
_cell.angle_alpha   90.00
_cell.angle_beta   90.00
_cell.angle_gamma   90.00
#
_symmetry.space_group_name_H-M   'P 1'
#
loop_
_entity.id
_entity.type
_entity.pdbx_description
1 polymer ?
#
loop_
_entity_poly.entity_id
_entity_poly.type
_entity_poly.pdbx_seq_one_letter_code
_entity_poly.pdbx_strand_id
1 'polypeptide(L)' 'MQLTADLSTVEFTRTRVVLREGLKFIPQQYGDETFYHLEVPDGTSWFRIGYAEYVFVSLLDGRTSFAQA' A
#
# COMPACT_ATOMS: atom_id res chain seq x y z
N MET A 1 16.88 18.05 21.60
CA MET A 1 17.42 17.30 20.46
C MET A 1 16.42 17.39 19.34
N GLN A 2 16.71 18.18 18.30
CA GLN A 2 15.80 18.36 17.16
C GLN A 2 16.11 17.26 16.15
N LEU A 3 15.19 16.30 15.99
CA LEU A 3 15.23 15.35 14.88
C LEU A 3 14.94 16.13 13.61
N THR A 4 15.98 16.68 12.97
CA THR A 4 15.90 17.13 11.58
C THR A 4 15.59 15.89 10.76
N ALA A 5 14.32 15.69 10.44
CA ALA A 5 13.90 14.71 9.47
C ALA A 5 14.73 14.94 8.21
N ASP A 6 15.39 13.88 7.75
CA ASP A 6 16.19 13.93 6.52
C ASP A 6 15.29 14.45 5.38
N LEU A 7 15.80 15.40 4.58
CA LEU A 7 15.02 16.07 3.54
C LEU A 7 14.36 15.05 2.58
N SER A 8 15.02 13.91 2.32
CA SER A 8 14.46 12.83 1.49
C SER A 8 13.23 12.16 2.12
N THR A 9 13.19 12.05 3.46
CA THR A 9 12.04 11.52 4.19
C THR A 9 10.87 12.50 4.16
N VAL A 10 11.15 13.80 4.30
CA VAL A 10 10.12 14.86 4.24
C VAL A 10 9.47 14.92 2.85
N GLU A 11 10.24 14.81 1.78
CA GLU A 11 9.69 14.75 0.42
C GLU A 11 8.74 13.56 0.25
N PHE A 12 9.12 12.39 0.79
CA PHE A 12 8.31 11.19 0.69
C PHE A 12 6.98 11.30 1.46
N THR A 13 6.97 11.90 2.65
CA THR A 13 5.73 12.06 3.45
C THR A 13 4.61 12.82 2.73
N ARG A 14 4.97 13.78 1.87
CA ARG A 14 4.02 14.60 1.10
C ARG A 14 3.70 14.02 -0.26
N THR A 15 4.40 12.96 -0.66
CA THR A 15 4.21 12.32 -1.96
C THR A 15 2.85 11.65 -1.99
N ARG A 16 2.13 11.88 -3.09
CA ARG A 16 0.88 11.17 -3.42
C ARG A 16 1.23 10.16 -4.49
N VAL A 17 1.18 8.90 -4.10
CA VAL A 17 1.37 7.79 -5.04
C VAL A 17 0.02 7.22 -5.42
N VAL A 18 -0.07 6.69 -6.63
CA VAL A 18 -1.25 6.00 -7.12
C VAL A 18 -0.87 4.56 -7.41
N LEU A 19 -1.75 3.63 -7.04
CA LEU A 19 -1.61 2.25 -7.43
C LEU A 19 -1.62 2.09 -8.95
N ARG A 20 -0.84 1.14 -9.46
CA ARG A 20 -0.89 0.74 -10.86
C ARG A 20 -2.30 0.28 -11.20
N GLU A 21 -2.81 0.68 -12.36
CA GLU A 21 -4.10 0.21 -12.85
C GLU A 21 -4.09 -1.30 -13.10
N GLY A 22 -5.24 -1.95 -12.90
CA GLY A 22 -5.41 -3.38 -13.17
C GLY A 22 -4.92 -4.32 -12.06
N LEU A 23 -4.48 -3.79 -10.92
CA LEU A 23 -4.28 -4.59 -9.71
C LEU A 23 -5.61 -5.21 -9.26
N LYS A 24 -5.56 -6.47 -8.82
CA LYS A 24 -6.73 -7.16 -8.25
C LYS A 24 -6.44 -7.59 -6.83
N PHE A 25 -7.35 -7.25 -5.92
CA PHE A 25 -7.30 -7.68 -4.53
C PHE A 25 -8.33 -8.79 -4.32
N ILE A 26 -7.86 -9.99 -3.99
CA ILE A 26 -8.70 -11.17 -3.79
C ILE A 26 -8.62 -11.55 -2.31
N PRO A 27 -9.68 -11.38 -1.51
CA PRO A 27 -9.66 -11.78 -0.11
C PRO A 27 -9.59 -13.31 0.00
N GLN A 28 -8.73 -13.78 0.89
CA GLN A 28 -8.55 -15.18 1.24
C GLN A 28 -8.69 -15.36 2.75
N GLN A 29 -9.49 -16.33 3.16
CA GLN A 29 -9.64 -16.69 4.56
C GLN A 29 -8.78 -17.90 4.89
N TYR A 30 -8.05 -17.82 5.99
CA TYR A 30 -7.29 -18.93 6.54
C TYR A 30 -7.55 -19.02 8.04
N GLY A 31 -8.42 -19.94 8.45
CA GLY A 31 -8.98 -19.95 9.81
C GLY A 31 -9.74 -18.65 10.07
N ASP A 32 -9.40 -17.98 11.16
CA ASP A 32 -10.02 -16.70 11.56
C ASP A 32 -9.31 -15.46 10.96
N GLU A 33 -8.26 -15.66 10.16
CA GLU A 33 -7.49 -14.56 9.58
C GLU A 33 -7.87 -14.32 8.11
N THR A 34 -7.99 -13.04 7.74
CA THR A 34 -8.16 -12.62 6.34
C THR A 34 -6.85 -12.06 5.81
N PHE A 35 -6.43 -12.59 4.67
CA PHE A 35 -5.31 -12.08 3.87
C PHE A 35 -5.83 -11.66 2.50
N TYR A 36 -5.09 -10.81 1.81
CA TYR A 36 -5.43 -10.40 0.45
C TYR A 36 -4.34 -10.89 -0.49
N HIS A 37 -4.76 -11.64 -1.50
CA HIS A 37 -3.93 -11.99 -2.64
C HIS A 37 -4.02 -10.84 -3.66
N LEU A 38 -2.91 -10.13 -3.83
CA LEU A 38 -2.77 -9.00 -4.75
C LEU A 38 -2.12 -9.48 -6.04
N GLU A 39 -2.89 -9.52 -7.12
CA GLU A 39 -2.38 -9.87 -8.46
C GLU A 39 -1.89 -8.61 -9.20
N VAL A 40 -0.70 -8.71 -9.79
CA VAL A 40 -0.17 -7.70 -10.72
C VAL A 40 -0.61 -8.05 -12.14
N PRO A 41 -0.96 -7.06 -12.99
CA PRO A 41 -1.38 -7.30 -14.37
C PRO A 41 -0.24 -7.76 -15.31
N ASP A 42 0.91 -8.21 -14.78
CA ASP A 42 1.95 -8.90 -15.55
C ASP A 42 1.71 -10.42 -15.65
N GLY A 43 0.74 -10.95 -14.90
CA GLY A 43 0.32 -12.35 -14.94
C GLY A 43 1.26 -13.32 -14.21
N THR A 44 2.35 -12.84 -13.61
CA THR A 44 3.34 -13.69 -12.94
C THR A 44 3.63 -13.24 -11.51
N SER A 45 3.42 -11.96 -11.21
CA SER A 45 3.72 -11.38 -9.91
C SER A 45 2.46 -11.29 -9.07
N TRP A 46 2.58 -11.75 -7.83
CA TRP A 46 1.54 -11.61 -6.84
C TRP A 46 2.16 -11.40 -5.46
N PHE A 47 1.37 -10.82 -4.56
CA PHE A 47 1.76 -10.59 -3.17
C PHE A 47 0.65 -11.06 -2.25
N ARG A 48 1.02 -11.59 -1.08
CA ARG A 48 0.09 -11.78 0.04
C ARG A 48 0.29 -10.66 1.03
N ILE A 49 -0.78 -9.95 1.33
CA ILE A 49 -0.78 -8.83 2.28
C ILE A 49 -1.84 -9.06 3.37
N GLY A 50 -1.61 -8.51 4.56
CA GLY A 50 -2.60 -8.53 5.63
C GLY A 50 -3.65 -7.44 5.46
N TYR A 51 -4.58 -7.37 6.41
CA TYR A 51 -5.64 -6.35 6.40
C TYR A 51 -5.08 -4.93 6.56
N ALA A 52 -4.09 -4.72 7.44
CA ALA A 52 -3.48 -3.41 7.64
C ALA A 52 -2.78 -2.91 6.36
N GLU A 53 -2.00 -3.79 5.71
CA GLU A 53 -1.37 -3.45 4.43
C GLU A 53 -2.41 -3.22 3.33
N TYR A 54 -3.48 -4.01 3.28
CA TYR A 54 -4.59 -3.79 2.33
C TYR A 54 -5.22 -2.41 2.50
N VAL A 55 -5.52 -2.00 3.73
CA VAL A 55 -6.06 -0.66 4.01
C VAL A 55 -5.06 0.41 3.57
N PHE A 56 -3.80 0.28 3.98
CA PHE A 56 -2.74 1.23 3.62
C PHE A 56 -2.62 1.42 2.10
N VAL A 57 -2.47 0.33 1.33
CA VAL A 57 -2.30 0.43 -0.12
C VAL A 57 -3.57 0.92 -0.82
N SER A 58 -4.76 0.64 -0.27
CA SER A 58 -6.04 1.13 -0.81
C SER A 58 -6.20 2.65 -0.66
N LEU A 59 -5.46 3.28 0.25
CA LEU A 59 -5.41 4.73 0.41
C LEU A 59 -4.46 5.40 -0.59
N LEU A 60 -3.61 4.65 -1.28
CA LEU A 60 -2.68 5.16 -2.30
C LEU A 60 -3.40 5.45 -3.63
N ASP A 61 -4.28 6.45 -3.58
CA ASP A 61 -5.22 6.83 -4.64
C ASP A 61 -4.81 8.11 -5.40
N GLY A 62 -3.60 8.62 -5.16
CA GLY A 62 -3.12 9.89 -5.69
C GLY A 62 -3.71 11.14 -5.01
N ARG A 63 -4.58 10.99 -4.01
CA ARG A 63 -5.19 12.07 -3.22
C ARG A 63 -4.65 12.07 -1.79
N THR A 64 -4.57 10.89 -1.18
CA THR A 64 -3.98 10.69 0.16
C THR A 64 -2.46 10.73 0.06
N SER A 65 -1.82 11.54 0.89
CA SER A 65 -0.35 11.53 0.97
C SER A 65 0.15 10.29 1.70
N PHE A 66 1.36 9.84 1.39
CA PHE A 66 1.96 8.67 2.05
C PHE A 66 1.90 8.74 3.58
N ALA A 67 2.11 9.91 4.20
CA ALA A 67 2.04 10.05 5.67
C ALA A 67 0.63 10.05 6.27
N GLN A 68 -0.42 10.12 5.45
CA GLN A 68 -1.81 10.05 5.88
C GLN A 68 -2.42 8.65 5.72
N ALA A 69 -1.87 7.85 4.80
CA ALA A 69 -2.22 6.45 4.63
C ALA A 69 -1.68 5.62 5.80
#